data_AF-A0A328DFM3-F1
#
_entry.id   AF-A0A328DFM3-F1
#
_cell.length_a   1.000
_cell.length_b   1.000
_cell.length_c   1.000
_cell.angle_alpha   90.00
_cell.angle_beta   90.00
_cell.angle_gamma   90.00
#
_symmetry.space_group_name_H-M   'P 1'
#
loop_
_entity.id
_entity.type
_entity.pdbx_description
1 polymer ?
#
loop_
_entity_poly.entity_id
_entity_poly.type
_entity_poly.pdbx_seq_one_letter_code
_entity_poly.pdbx_strand_id
1 'polypeptide(L)'
;MDGIGTLVLDGGHDVKLFWIRDLQSVLYEAEDFLDELSLQISKAEESRIPVVVIVGMGGVAKITIAKLVYNDKSIAPLFDSHVWISVSGENSIQTITRLVVESACGVHCELNEFDLLQRKLQKILKEKKLVLVFDEFWNEDTIDWETFMLPFIDALPGTKILVTMRSTIASRLIATSPVYCAKGLSVENCWKINRQKYS
;
A
#
# COMPACT_ATOMS: atom_id res chain seq x y z
N MET A 1 0.62 25.51 60.41
CA MET A 1 -0.56 24.65 60.65
C MET A 1 -1.63 25.10 59.67
N ASP A 2 -1.33 25.14 58.37
CA ASP A 2 -1.27 24.05 57.37
C ASP A 2 -2.59 24.08 56.60
N GLY A 3 -2.70 24.10 55.28
CA GLY A 3 -1.76 24.16 54.16
C GLY A 3 -2.63 24.37 52.91
N ILE A 4 -2.17 25.19 51.97
CA ILE A 4 -2.80 25.38 50.66
C ILE A 4 -2.45 24.17 49.79
N GLY A 5 -3.46 23.41 49.35
CA GLY A 5 -3.32 22.34 48.38
C GLY A 5 -4.03 22.70 47.08
N THR A 6 -3.31 23.35 46.16
CA THR A 6 -3.71 23.53 44.76
C THR A 6 -3.69 22.17 44.07
N LEU A 7 -4.84 21.69 43.58
CA LEU A 7 -4.89 20.59 42.63
C LEU A 7 -4.55 21.14 41.24
N VAL A 8 -3.29 20.97 40.83
CA VAL A 8 -2.87 21.10 39.44
C VAL A 8 -3.16 19.76 38.76
N LEU A 9 -4.08 19.74 37.80
CA LEU A 9 -4.19 18.65 36.83
C LEU A 9 -3.07 18.86 35.80
N ASP A 10 -2.03 18.04 35.87
CA ASP A 10 -1.00 17.98 34.82
C ASP A 10 -1.05 16.61 34.13
N GLY A 11 -1.01 16.64 32.80
CA GLY A 11 -1.22 15.45 31.96
C GLY A 11 -1.43 15.74 30.46
N GLY A 12 -1.39 17.00 30.04
CA GLY A 12 -1.63 17.40 28.64
C GLY A 12 -0.42 17.29 27.71
N HIS A 13 0.80 17.13 28.23
CA HIS A 13 2.03 17.19 27.44
C HIS A 13 2.55 15.82 26.95
N ASP A 14 2.39 14.75 27.73
CA ASP A 14 2.95 13.43 27.41
C ASP A 14 2.16 12.66 26.35
N VAL A 15 0.83 12.82 26.31
CA VAL A 15 0.00 12.12 25.32
C VAL A 15 0.35 12.59 23.91
N LYS A 16 0.51 13.90 23.68
CA LYS A 16 0.91 14.45 22.36
C LYS A 16 2.30 13.98 21.92
N LEU A 17 3.28 13.90 22.83
CA LEU A 17 4.64 13.46 22.50
C LEU A 17 4.71 11.94 22.22
N PHE A 18 3.82 11.15 22.81
CA PHE A 18 3.75 9.70 22.61
C PHE A 18 3.17 9.32 21.23
N TRP A 19 2.07 9.96 20.80
CA TRP A 19 1.54 9.79 19.44
C TRP A 19 2.56 10.18 18.35
N ILE A 20 3.39 11.18 18.63
CA ILE A 20 4.48 11.61 17.73
C ILE A 20 5.56 10.52 17.62
N ARG A 21 5.87 9.77 18.69
CA ARG A 21 6.85 8.66 18.66
C ARG A 21 6.35 7.43 17.92
N ASP A 22 5.08 7.07 18.06
CA ASP A 22 4.49 5.96 17.30
C ASP A 22 4.38 6.31 15.80
N LEU A 23 4.02 7.56 15.48
CA LEU A 23 4.12 8.08 14.12
C LEU A 23 5.58 8.06 13.64
N GLN A 24 6.57 8.42 14.46
CA GLN A 24 7.99 8.35 14.08
C GLN A 24 8.45 6.93 13.78
N SER A 25 7.99 5.90 14.52
CA SER A 25 8.31 4.50 14.20
C SER A 25 7.70 4.06 12.87
N VAL A 26 6.45 4.41 12.62
CA VAL A 26 5.76 4.13 11.35
C VAL A 26 6.39 4.93 10.20
N LEU A 27 6.81 6.17 10.46
CA LEU A 27 7.53 7.01 9.51
C LEU A 27 8.90 6.45 9.19
N TYR A 28 9.66 5.97 10.18
CA TYR A 28 10.97 5.35 9.95
C TYR A 28 10.84 4.06 9.13
N GLU A 29 9.86 3.21 9.45
CA GLU A 29 9.56 2.02 8.64
C GLU A 29 9.13 2.38 7.22
N ALA A 30 8.35 3.45 7.07
CA ALA A 30 7.96 3.95 5.77
C ALA A 30 9.12 4.59 5.01
N GLU A 31 10.03 5.32 5.66
CA GLU A 31 11.25 5.90 5.10
C GLU A 31 12.20 4.81 4.62
N ASP A 32 12.46 3.78 5.43
CA ASP A 32 13.25 2.61 5.05
C ASP A 32 12.61 1.87 3.86
N PHE A 33 11.29 1.71 3.88
CA PHE A 33 10.55 1.14 2.74
C PHE A 33 10.60 2.04 1.50
N LEU A 34 10.52 3.35 1.66
CA LEU A 34 10.60 4.35 0.59
C LEU A 34 11.98 4.34 -0.06
N ASP A 35 13.06 4.22 0.72
CA ASP A 35 14.43 4.13 0.23
C ASP A 35 14.63 2.83 -0.57
N GLU A 36 14.18 1.69 -0.04
CA GLU A 36 14.22 0.40 -0.75
C GLU A 36 13.37 0.44 -2.03
N LEU A 37 12.16 0.99 -1.97
CA LEU A 37 11.30 1.14 -3.13
C LEU A 37 11.91 2.09 -4.16
N SER A 38 12.50 3.20 -3.73
CA SER A 38 13.19 4.16 -4.61
C SER A 38 14.38 3.52 -5.31
N LEU A 39 15.14 2.69 -4.59
CA LEU A 39 16.21 1.89 -5.17
C LEU A 39 15.66 0.93 -6.25
N GLN A 40 14.55 0.24 -6.00
CA GLN A 40 13.89 -0.63 -6.99
C GLN A 40 13.25 0.14 -8.14
N ILE A 41 12.80 1.38 -7.92
CA ILE A 41 12.35 2.28 -9.00
C ILE A 41 13.52 2.66 -9.89
N SER A 42 14.70 2.93 -9.32
CA SER A 42 15.89 3.36 -10.07
C SER A 42 16.53 2.27 -10.93
N LYS A 43 16.40 0.99 -10.55
CA LYS A 43 16.96 -0.19 -11.25
C LYS A 43 16.11 -0.64 -12.46
N ALA A 44 15.49 0.28 -13.19
CA ALA A 44 14.46 0.04 -14.22
C ALA A 44 14.94 -0.63 -15.53
N GLU A 45 15.70 -1.72 -15.46
CA GLU A 45 16.15 -2.52 -16.62
C GLU A 45 15.63 -3.97 -16.62
N GLU A 46 14.76 -4.36 -15.68
CA GLU A 46 14.19 -5.72 -15.67
C GLU A 46 13.00 -5.85 -16.63
N SER A 47 12.94 -6.98 -17.34
CA SER A 47 11.95 -7.31 -18.38
C SER A 47 10.53 -7.58 -17.86
N ARG A 48 10.32 -7.53 -16.53
CA ARG A 48 9.02 -7.76 -15.87
C ARG A 48 8.72 -6.61 -14.93
N ILE A 49 7.43 -6.27 -14.81
CA ILE A 49 7.01 -5.25 -13.84
C ILE A 49 7.24 -5.77 -12.41
N PRO A 50 7.94 -5.01 -11.56
CA PRO A 50 8.11 -5.38 -10.17
C PRO A 50 6.78 -5.19 -9.42
N VAL A 51 6.41 -6.25 -8.71
CA VAL A 51 5.28 -6.34 -7.79
C VAL A 51 5.87 -6.37 -6.39
N VAL A 52 5.78 -5.22 -5.71
CA VAL A 52 6.24 -5.06 -4.34
C VAL A 52 5.09 -5.37 -3.41
N VAL A 53 5.32 -6.22 -2.42
CA VAL A 53 4.28 -6.65 -1.49
C VAL A 53 4.64 -6.24 -0.07
N ILE A 54 3.75 -5.50 0.59
CA ILE A 54 3.77 -5.22 2.03
C ILE A 54 2.86 -6.23 2.73
N VAL A 55 3.44 -7.13 3.52
CA VAL A 55 2.72 -8.16 4.26
C VAL A 55 2.81 -7.97 5.76
N GLY A 56 1.78 -8.39 6.48
CA GLY A 56 1.74 -8.29 7.94
C GLY A 56 0.34 -8.44 8.52
N MET A 57 0.25 -8.68 9.82
CA MET A 57 -1.02 -8.89 10.53
C MET A 57 -1.93 -7.64 10.52
N GLY A 58 -3.16 -7.78 11.01
CA GLY A 58 -4.05 -6.63 11.23
C GLY A 58 -3.41 -5.63 12.20
N GLY A 59 -3.59 -4.32 11.95
CA GLY A 59 -3.12 -3.26 12.86
C GLY A 59 -1.65 -2.83 12.72
N VAL A 60 -0.85 -3.48 11.86
CA VAL A 60 0.59 -3.15 11.66
C VAL A 60 0.85 -2.02 10.65
N ALA A 61 -0.12 -1.11 10.46
CA ALA A 61 0.04 0.10 9.63
C ALA A 61 0.44 -0.10 8.15
N LYS A 62 0.30 -1.29 7.55
CA LYS A 62 0.60 -1.55 6.12
C LYS A 62 0.00 -0.52 5.16
N ILE A 63 -1.28 -0.21 5.38
CA ILE A 63 -2.03 0.76 4.58
C ILE A 63 -1.42 2.16 4.74
N THR A 64 -0.98 2.51 5.95
CA THR A 64 -0.29 3.78 6.22
C THR A 64 1.02 3.86 5.46
N ILE A 65 1.84 2.79 5.46
CA ILE A 65 3.10 2.73 4.70
C ILE A 65 2.82 2.91 3.20
N ALA A 66 1.85 2.16 2.65
CA ALA A 66 1.47 2.30 1.24
C ALA A 66 0.95 3.71 0.90
N LYS A 67 0.21 4.35 1.81
CA LYS A 67 -0.25 5.75 1.63
C LYS A 67 0.89 6.75 1.66
N LEU A 68 1.91 6.55 2.49
CA LEU A 68 3.07 7.43 2.54
C LEU A 68 3.83 7.36 1.22
N VAL A 69 4.03 6.16 0.68
CA VAL A 69 4.61 5.94 -0.66
C VAL A 69 3.81 6.59 -1.76
N TYR A 70 2.50 6.35 -1.78
CA TYR A 70 1.60 6.86 -2.81
C TYR A 70 1.56 8.38 -2.87
N ASN A 71 1.72 9.05 -1.72
CA ASN A 71 1.65 10.52 -1.61
C ASN A 71 3.03 11.18 -1.51
N ASP A 72 4.12 10.42 -1.63
CA ASP A 72 5.45 10.97 -1.48
C ASP A 72 5.76 11.96 -2.62
N LYS A 73 6.26 13.14 -2.26
CA LYS A 73 6.45 14.25 -3.21
C LYS A 73 7.61 14.00 -4.19
N SER A 74 8.53 13.11 -3.86
CA SER A 74 9.63 12.72 -4.74
C SER A 74 9.21 11.59 -5.69
N ILE A 75 8.27 10.73 -5.27
CA ILE A 75 7.80 9.57 -6.04
C ILE A 75 6.63 9.92 -6.95
N ALA A 76 5.64 10.68 -6.46
CA ALA A 76 4.41 10.94 -7.19
C ALA A 76 4.65 11.59 -8.58
N PRO A 77 5.55 12.58 -8.73
CA PRO A 77 5.83 13.17 -10.06
C PRO A 77 6.45 12.21 -11.07
N LEU A 78 6.90 11.01 -10.65
CA LEU A 78 7.48 10.03 -11.55
C LEU A 78 6.42 9.31 -12.38
N PHE A 79 5.14 9.36 -12.02
CA PHE A 79 4.07 8.59 -12.65
C PHE A 79 3.02 9.49 -13.30
N ASP A 80 2.50 9.09 -14.46
CA ASP A 80 1.46 9.83 -15.17
C ASP A 80 0.09 9.69 -14.49
N SER A 81 -0.13 8.56 -13.80
CA SER A 81 -1.37 8.30 -13.10
C SER A 81 -1.15 7.40 -11.88
N HIS A 82 -1.93 7.68 -10.84
CA HIS A 82 -1.92 6.97 -9.58
C HIS A 82 -3.26 6.27 -9.40
N VAL A 83 -3.20 4.98 -9.12
CA VAL A 83 -4.39 4.14 -8.99
C VAL A 83 -4.37 3.45 -7.64
N TRP A 84 -5.41 3.65 -6.85
CA TRP A 84 -5.57 2.99 -5.55
C TRP A 84 -6.86 2.17 -5.54
N ILE A 85 -6.73 0.85 -5.50
CA ILE A 85 -7.86 -0.07 -5.48
C ILE A 85 -7.92 -0.77 -4.13
N SER A 86 -8.99 -0.55 -3.38
CA SER A 86 -9.32 -1.41 -2.23
C SER A 86 -10.03 -2.65 -2.75
N VAL A 87 -9.50 -3.82 -2.43
CA VAL A 87 -10.03 -5.10 -2.90
C VAL A 87 -10.77 -5.77 -1.75
N SER A 88 -12.06 -6.05 -1.96
CA SER A 88 -12.80 -6.92 -1.06
C SER A 88 -12.61 -8.39 -1.47
N GLY A 89 -12.79 -9.33 -0.54
CA GLY A 89 -12.66 -10.76 -0.82
C GLY A 89 -13.65 -11.31 -1.85
N GLU A 90 -14.69 -10.56 -2.22
CA GLU A 90 -15.72 -10.96 -3.18
C GLU A 90 -15.45 -10.41 -4.61
N ASN A 91 -14.43 -9.57 -4.78
CA ASN A 91 -14.17 -8.94 -6.07
C ASN A 91 -13.56 -9.94 -7.05
N SER A 92 -14.28 -10.22 -8.15
CA SER A 92 -13.71 -10.97 -9.27
C SER A 92 -12.58 -10.19 -9.96
N ILE A 93 -11.68 -10.90 -10.64
CA ILE A 93 -10.57 -10.27 -11.37
C ILE A 93 -11.05 -9.30 -12.46
N GLN A 94 -12.21 -9.56 -13.04
CA GLN A 94 -12.89 -8.67 -13.98
C GLN A 94 -13.30 -7.35 -13.32
N THR A 95 -13.88 -7.41 -12.12
CA THR A 95 -14.23 -6.23 -11.32
C THR A 95 -12.98 -5.43 -10.96
N ILE A 96 -11.91 -6.10 -10.54
CA ILE A 96 -10.62 -5.46 -10.22
C ILE A 96 -10.05 -4.75 -11.46
N THR A 97 -10.03 -5.43 -12.61
CA THR A 97 -9.55 -4.84 -13.89
C THR A 97 -10.35 -3.60 -14.27
N ARG A 98 -11.68 -3.64 -14.10
CA ARG A 98 -12.53 -2.47 -14.35
C ARG A 98 -12.19 -1.30 -13.44
N LEU A 99 -12.06 -1.54 -12.13
CA LEU A 99 -11.70 -0.49 -11.17
C LEU A 99 -10.36 0.18 -11.53
N VAL A 100 -9.37 -0.61 -11.96
CA VAL A 100 -8.08 -0.08 -12.44
C VAL A 100 -8.27 0.81 -13.66
N VAL A 101 -9.01 0.35 -14.67
CA VAL A 101 -9.32 1.12 -15.89
C VAL A 101 -10.03 2.42 -15.55
N GLU A 102 -11.06 2.36 -14.71
CA GLU A 102 -11.84 3.54 -14.30
C GLU A 102 -10.99 4.55 -13.55
N SER A 103 -10.19 4.09 -12.59
CA SER A 103 -9.31 4.96 -11.82
C SER A 103 -8.21 5.59 -12.69
N ALA A 104 -7.65 4.86 -13.65
CA ALA A 104 -6.61 5.38 -14.55
C ALA A 104 -7.16 6.34 -15.63
N CYS A 105 -8.43 6.20 -15.99
CA CYS A 105 -9.11 7.09 -16.92
C CYS A 105 -9.82 8.26 -16.23
N GLY A 106 -10.13 8.16 -14.94
CA GLY A 106 -10.93 9.13 -14.20
C GLY A 106 -12.41 9.16 -14.59
N VAL A 107 -12.90 8.12 -15.29
CA VAL A 107 -14.29 8.02 -15.76
C VAL A 107 -14.79 6.58 -15.66
N HIS A 108 -16.10 6.42 -15.53
CA HIS A 108 -16.75 5.11 -15.48
C HIS A 108 -16.55 4.32 -16.79
N CYS A 109 -16.44 3.00 -16.70
CA CYS A 109 -16.21 2.11 -17.82
C CYS A 109 -17.43 1.22 -18.08
N GLU A 110 -18.11 1.48 -19.19
CA GLU A 110 -19.31 0.74 -19.61
C GLU A 110 -19.03 -0.65 -20.22
N LEU A 111 -17.75 -0.99 -20.43
CA LEU A 111 -17.36 -2.29 -20.96
C LEU A 111 -17.68 -3.39 -19.96
N ASN A 112 -18.38 -4.42 -20.42
CA ASN A 112 -18.73 -5.57 -19.59
C ASN A 112 -17.89 -6.80 -19.88
N GLU A 113 -17.38 -6.97 -21.08
CA GLU A 113 -16.58 -8.12 -21.46
C GLU A 113 -15.15 -8.01 -20.90
N PHE A 114 -14.68 -9.06 -20.22
CA PHE A 114 -13.37 -9.08 -19.60
C PHE A 114 -12.23 -8.86 -20.62
N ASP A 115 -12.31 -9.46 -21.80
CA ASP A 115 -11.33 -9.27 -22.89
C ASP A 115 -11.26 -7.83 -23.40
N LEU A 116 -12.37 -7.07 -23.32
CA LEU A 116 -12.38 -5.65 -23.69
C LEU A 116 -11.75 -4.80 -22.58
N LEU A 117 -12.00 -5.14 -21.31
CA LEU A 117 -11.33 -4.52 -20.17
C LEU A 117 -9.80 -4.74 -20.22
N GLN A 118 -9.37 -5.97 -20.48
CA GLN A 118 -7.96 -6.34 -20.63
C GLN A 118 -7.27 -5.55 -21.76
N ARG A 119 -7.90 -5.48 -22.95
CA ARG A 119 -7.39 -4.67 -24.07
C ARG A 119 -7.37 -3.18 -23.78
N LYS A 120 -8.35 -2.66 -23.03
CA LYS A 120 -8.39 -1.25 -22.63
C LYS A 120 -7.27 -0.94 -21.62
N LEU A 121 -7.06 -1.80 -20.64
CA LEU A 121 -5.97 -1.67 -19.68
C LEU A 121 -4.61 -1.71 -20.38
N GLN A 122 -4.42 -2.63 -21.34
CA GLN A 122 -3.18 -2.72 -22.13
C GLN A 122 -2.88 -1.43 -22.89
N LYS A 123 -3.90 -0.79 -23.49
CA LYS A 123 -3.72 0.51 -24.17
C LYS A 123 -3.29 1.61 -23.20
N ILE A 124 -3.92 1.68 -22.02
CA ILE A 124 -3.54 2.63 -20.98
C ILE A 124 -2.07 2.44 -20.58
N LEU A 125 -1.66 1.18 -20.35
CA LEU A 125 -0.31 0.83 -19.92
C LEU A 125 0.77 1.14 -20.97
N LYS A 126 0.42 1.13 -22.26
CA LYS A 126 1.29 1.56 -23.37
C LYS A 126 1.52 3.07 -23.44
N GLU A 127 0.58 3.84 -22.91
CA GLU A 127 0.56 5.31 -23.05
C GLU A 127 0.88 6.04 -21.75
N LYS A 128 0.67 5.40 -20.59
CA LYS A 128 0.83 6.00 -19.27
C LYS A 128 1.62 5.10 -18.34
N LYS A 129 2.63 5.68 -17.69
CA LYS A 129 3.34 5.05 -16.58
C LYS A 129 2.49 5.13 -15.32
N LEU A 130 2.10 3.98 -14.79
CA LEU A 130 1.21 3.89 -13.63
C LEU A 130 1.97 3.53 -12.34
N VAL A 131 1.50 4.06 -11.21
CA VAL A 131 1.67 3.42 -9.90
C VAL A 131 0.32 2.87 -9.45
N LEU A 132 0.27 1.55 -9.26
CA LEU A 132 -0.95 0.84 -8.89
C LEU A 132 -0.81 0.28 -7.48
N VAL A 133 -1.71 0.65 -6.58
CA VAL A 133 -1.77 0.15 -5.21
C VAL A 133 -3.01 -0.71 -5.02
N PHE A 134 -2.81 -1.96 -4.61
CA PHE A 134 -3.86 -2.86 -4.13
C PHE A 134 -3.87 -2.87 -2.60
N ASP A 135 -4.94 -2.30 -2.03
CA ASP A 135 -5.17 -2.23 -0.59
C ASP A 135 -5.96 -3.45 -0.11
N GLU A 136 -5.38 -4.20 0.82
CA GLU A 136 -5.82 -5.50 1.33
C GLU A 136 -6.21 -6.48 0.22
N PHE A 137 -5.26 -6.90 -0.60
CA PHE A 137 -5.51 -7.90 -1.64
C PHE A 137 -5.73 -9.30 -1.03
N TRP A 138 -6.85 -9.92 -1.38
CA TRP A 138 -7.27 -11.22 -0.86
C TRP A 138 -7.19 -12.36 -1.87
N ASN A 139 -6.96 -12.09 -3.16
CA ASN A 139 -7.00 -13.16 -4.16
C ASN A 139 -5.77 -14.07 -4.02
N GLU A 140 -6.02 -15.33 -3.69
CA GLU A 140 -5.01 -16.38 -3.58
C GLU A 140 -4.95 -17.26 -4.84
N ASP A 141 -5.85 -17.05 -5.81
CA ASP A 141 -5.84 -17.74 -7.10
C ASP A 141 -4.77 -17.13 -8.01
N THR A 142 -3.72 -17.91 -8.26
CA THR A 142 -2.60 -17.51 -9.12
C THR A 142 -3.01 -17.35 -10.57
N ILE A 143 -4.02 -18.09 -11.05
CA ILE A 143 -4.50 -18.02 -12.43
C ILE A 143 -5.17 -16.66 -12.66
N ASP A 144 -6.00 -16.21 -11.73
CA ASP A 144 -6.61 -14.88 -11.79
C ASP A 144 -5.54 -13.77 -11.80
N TRP A 145 -4.55 -13.86 -10.91
CA TRP A 145 -3.46 -12.88 -10.86
C TRP A 145 -2.66 -12.84 -12.17
N GLU A 146 -2.24 -14.01 -12.69
CA GLU A 146 -1.53 -14.10 -13.96
C GLU A 146 -2.35 -13.53 -15.12
N THR A 147 -3.65 -13.81 -15.13
CA THR A 147 -4.58 -13.29 -16.15
C THR A 147 -4.70 -11.77 -16.06
N PHE A 148 -4.79 -11.22 -14.85
CA PHE A 148 -4.76 -9.76 -14.65
C PHE A 148 -3.46 -9.12 -15.10
N MET A 149 -2.34 -9.82 -14.97
CA MET A 149 -1.01 -9.33 -15.32
C MET A 149 -0.72 -9.35 -16.83
N LEU A 150 -1.53 -10.01 -17.67
CA LEU A 150 -1.32 -10.07 -19.12
C LEU A 150 -1.16 -8.71 -19.82
N PRO A 151 -1.95 -7.66 -19.51
CA PRO A 151 -1.83 -6.34 -20.15
C PRO A 151 -0.52 -5.63 -19.80
N PHE A 152 0.11 -6.01 -18.69
CA PHE A 152 1.32 -5.39 -18.15
C PHE A 152 2.60 -5.81 -18.89
N ILE A 153 2.53 -6.82 -19.76
CA ILE A 153 3.63 -7.20 -20.65
C ILE A 153 4.05 -6.02 -21.54
N ASP A 154 3.09 -5.16 -21.90
CA ASP A 154 3.33 -3.99 -22.75
C ASP A 154 3.37 -2.66 -21.98
N ALA A 155 3.51 -2.69 -20.65
CA ALA A 155 3.52 -1.46 -19.88
C ALA A 155 4.79 -0.64 -20.09
N LEU A 156 4.65 0.68 -19.99
CA LEU A 156 5.79 1.58 -20.03
C LEU A 156 6.79 1.26 -18.90
N PRO A 157 8.11 1.27 -19.21
CA PRO A 157 9.16 1.10 -18.21
C PRO A 157 8.97 2.03 -17.01
N GLY A 158 9.17 1.48 -15.82
CA GLY A 158 8.97 2.20 -14.58
C GLY A 158 7.52 2.20 -14.06
N THR A 159 6.55 1.57 -14.75
CA THR A 159 5.26 1.21 -14.13
C THR A 159 5.51 0.29 -12.93
N LYS A 160 4.79 0.49 -11.83
CA LYS A 160 4.98 -0.25 -10.58
C LYS A 160 3.66 -0.71 -9.98
N ILE A 161 3.69 -1.88 -9.33
CA ILE A 161 2.56 -2.41 -8.58
C ILE A 161 2.98 -2.59 -7.13
N LEU A 162 2.19 -2.04 -6.22
CA LEU A 162 2.31 -2.19 -4.78
C LEU A 162 1.08 -2.93 -4.26
N VAL A 163 1.30 -3.97 -3.46
CA VAL A 163 0.20 -4.76 -2.89
C VAL A 163 0.36 -4.80 -1.39
N THR A 164 -0.72 -4.54 -0.66
CA THR A 164 -0.79 -4.80 0.78
C THR A 164 -1.63 -6.04 1.02
N MET A 165 -1.16 -6.96 1.85
CA MET A 165 -1.89 -8.20 2.14
C MET A 165 -1.56 -8.77 3.52
N ARG A 166 -2.39 -9.68 4.01
CA ARG A 166 -2.19 -10.35 5.30
C ARG A 166 -1.53 -11.72 5.16
N SER A 167 -1.82 -12.43 4.07
CA SER A 167 -1.33 -13.78 3.80
C SER A 167 0.13 -13.74 3.33
N THR A 168 1.04 -14.23 4.16
CA THR A 168 2.46 -14.40 3.80
C THR A 168 2.65 -15.44 2.71
N ILE A 169 1.77 -16.44 2.63
CA ILE A 169 1.80 -17.46 1.59
C ILE A 169 1.42 -16.83 0.25
N ALA A 170 0.26 -16.16 0.16
CA ALA A 170 -0.19 -15.48 -1.06
C ALA A 170 0.82 -14.43 -1.55
N SER A 171 1.46 -13.70 -0.62
CA SER A 171 2.48 -12.70 -0.98
C SER A 171 3.63 -13.27 -1.81
N ARG A 172 4.05 -14.51 -1.54
CA ARG A 172 5.15 -15.17 -2.27
C ARG A 172 4.75 -15.65 -3.66
N LEU A 173 3.45 -15.80 -3.91
CA LEU A 173 2.94 -16.23 -5.21
C LEU A 173 2.89 -15.07 -6.21
N ILE A 174 2.58 -13.86 -5.73
CA ILE A 174 2.39 -12.69 -6.59
C ILE A 174 3.60 -11.75 -6.65
N ALA A 175 4.45 -11.77 -5.61
CA ALA A 175 5.60 -10.87 -5.54
C ALA A 175 6.66 -11.27 -6.57
N THR A 176 7.13 -10.28 -7.32
CA THR A 176 8.30 -10.42 -8.21
C THR A 176 9.53 -9.70 -7.64
N SER A 177 9.36 -9.05 -6.48
CA SER A 177 10.40 -8.37 -5.70
C SER A 177 10.40 -8.88 -4.26
N PRO A 178 11.45 -8.61 -3.46
CA PRO A 178 11.45 -8.99 -2.04
C PRO A 178 10.20 -8.48 -1.31
N VAL A 179 9.54 -9.38 -0.57
CA VAL A 179 8.35 -9.05 0.22
C VAL A 179 8.78 -8.25 1.45
N TYR A 180 8.18 -7.08 1.64
CA TYR A 180 8.36 -6.27 2.83
C TYR A 180 7.42 -6.75 3.95
N CYS A 181 8.01 -7.30 5.00
CA CYS A 181 7.25 -7.69 6.19
C CYS A 181 7.14 -6.47 7.12
N ALA A 182 5.97 -5.83 7.12
CA ALA A 182 5.67 -4.75 8.06
C ALA A 182 5.72 -5.30 9.49
N LYS A 183 6.59 -4.71 10.31
CA LYS A 183 6.76 -5.12 11.70
C LYS A 183 5.79 -4.27 12.51
N GLY A 184 4.91 -4.92 13.26
CA GLY A 184 4.07 -4.17 14.20
C GLY A 184 4.93 -3.43 15.22
N LEU A 185 4.34 -2.45 15.91
CA LEU A 185 4.95 -1.84 17.09
C LEU A 185 5.41 -2.95 18.05
N SER A 186 6.57 -2.78 18.69
CA SER A 186 7.05 -3.74 19.69
C SER A 186 5.99 -3.99 20.76
N VAL A 187 5.97 -5.18 21.36
CA VAL A 187 5.02 -5.55 22.43
C VAL A 187 5.01 -4.49 23.56
N GLU A 188 6.19 -3.92 23.85
CA GLU A 188 6.36 -2.89 24.86
C GLU A 188 5.67 -1.56 24.50
N ASN A 189 5.62 -1.22 23.21
CA ASN A 189 4.89 -0.05 22.71
C ASN A 189 3.37 -0.33 22.67
N CYS A 190 2.96 -1.56 22.29
CA CYS A 190 1.55 -1.98 22.29
C CYS A 190 0.90 -1.93 23.70
N TRP A 191 1.60 -2.38 24.75
CA TRP A 191 1.08 -2.35 26.12
C TRP A 191 0.91 -0.95 26.70
N LYS A 192 1.74 0.01 26.28
CA LYS A 192 1.64 1.42 26.71
C LYS A 192 0.40 2.10 26.13
N ILE A 193 0.05 1.77 24.88
CA ILE A 193 -1.18 2.24 24.22
C ILE A 193 -2.43 1.70 24.93
N ASN A 194 -2.46 0.42 25.29
CA ASN A 194 -3.65 -0.22 25.86
C ASN A 194 -3.97 0.25 27.29
N ARG A 195 -2.98 0.60 28.12
CA ARG A 195 -3.25 1.09 29.49
C ARG A 195 -3.91 2.49 29.52
N GLN A 196 -3.75 3.29 28.47
CA GLN A 196 -4.31 4.64 28.38
C GLN A 196 -5.72 4.69 27.78
N LYS A 197 -6.22 3.58 27.21
CA LYS A 197 -7.61 3.49 26.73
C LYS A 197 -8.63 3.25 27.86
N TYR A 198 -8.15 2.86 29.04
CA TYR A 198 -8.96 2.48 30.19
C TYR A 198 -8.55 3.21 31.48
N SER A 199 -7.77 4.29 31.37
CA SER A 199 -7.45 5.24 32.46
C SER A 199 -8.03 6.60 32.13
#